data_AF-A0A7C5JGX8-F1
#
_entry.id   AF-A0A7C5JGX8-F1
#
_cell.length_a   1.000
_cell.length_b   1.000
_cell.length_c   1.000
_cell.angle_alpha   90.00
_cell.angle_beta   90.00
_cell.angle_gamma   90.00
#
_symmetry.space_group_name_H-M   'P 1'
#
loop_
_entity.id
_entity.type
_entity.pdbx_description
1 polymer ?
#
loop_
_entity_poly.entity_id
_entity_poly.type
_entity_poly.pdbx_seq_one_letter_code
_entity_poly.pdbx_strand_id
1 'polypeptide(L)'
;MELEDELEDLSQGLELDHNIIEKYILRFIEPQITSSHSLKIKEKIKKRIHYHFLEYLRPLKEKKRKEELLANTIRDFKSLYPIARLLNREIIFHVGATNSGKTYQALQHLQLADTGYYLAPLRLLALEGYETLKAKEVNISLITGEEEIIDEDSTHISSTIEMMNSSIEVDVAVIDEIQMINDRDRGWAWANALIGVPAKKVILTGSADALDAVTKLCEYLEEPLEVIHFERKNELKVLTNPTPIKSIEKGTAIVAFSRRDVLGLKQQLSSRYDVSVVYGNLSPEVRREEARRFREGKSDILVATDAIAMGLNLPIKTLLFSKDNKFDGLRRRELLP
;
A
#
# COMPACT_ATOMS: atom_id res chain seq x y z
N MET A 1 -11.04 -42.93 24.00
CA MET A 1 -10.75 -42.30 25.31
C MET A 1 -9.25 -42.23 25.47
N GLU A 2 -8.54 -43.10 26.20
CA GLU A 2 -7.10 -42.86 26.52
C GLU A 2 -6.19 -42.34 25.38
N LEU A 3 -6.22 -42.93 24.18
CA LEU A 3 -5.28 -42.53 23.12
C LEU A 3 -5.59 -41.15 22.52
N GLU A 4 -6.86 -40.78 22.42
CA GLU A 4 -7.25 -39.50 21.83
C GLU A 4 -6.90 -38.35 22.77
N ASP A 5 -7.25 -38.51 24.04
CA ASP A 5 -6.89 -37.58 25.12
C ASP A 5 -5.35 -37.40 25.21
N GLU A 6 -4.58 -38.49 25.05
CA GLU A 6 -3.11 -38.44 24.99
C GLU A 6 -2.60 -37.61 23.78
N LEU A 7 -3.20 -37.75 22.60
CA LEU A 7 -2.77 -36.98 21.42
C LEU A 7 -3.23 -35.52 21.49
N GLU A 8 -4.36 -35.24 22.14
CA GLU A 8 -4.80 -33.87 22.45
C GLU A 8 -3.79 -33.16 23.36
N ASP A 9 -3.35 -33.82 24.44
CA ASP A 9 -2.34 -33.27 25.34
C ASP A 9 -1.04 -32.95 24.59
N LEU A 10 -0.60 -33.82 23.69
CA LEU A 10 0.58 -33.58 22.85
C LEU A 10 0.44 -32.40 21.88
N SER A 11 -0.79 -32.10 21.45
CA SER A 11 -1.09 -31.02 20.51
C SER A 11 -1.46 -29.71 21.20
N GLN A 12 -1.52 -29.67 22.54
CA GLN A 12 -1.74 -28.44 23.29
C GLN A 12 -0.79 -27.33 22.84
N GLY A 13 -1.37 -26.13 22.67
CA GLY A 13 -0.65 -24.98 22.13
C GLY A 13 -0.53 -24.97 20.61
N LEU A 14 -1.13 -25.89 19.86
CA LEU A 14 -1.30 -25.78 18.41
C LEU A 14 -2.80 -25.64 18.10
N GLU A 15 -3.18 -24.73 17.21
CA GLU A 15 -4.57 -24.56 16.74
C GLU A 15 -4.89 -25.66 15.71
N LEU A 16 -5.01 -26.90 16.16
CA LEU A 16 -5.39 -28.03 15.32
C LEU A 16 -6.88 -28.31 15.47
N ASP A 17 -7.57 -28.47 14.35
CA ASP A 17 -8.95 -28.96 14.36
C ASP A 17 -9.00 -30.36 14.97
N HIS A 18 -9.95 -30.60 15.88
CA HIS A 18 -10.17 -31.89 16.55
C HIS A 18 -10.29 -33.06 15.55
N ASN A 19 -10.88 -32.80 14.38
CA ASN A 19 -11.01 -33.75 13.26
C ASN A 19 -9.67 -34.29 12.72
N ILE A 20 -8.54 -33.62 12.96
CA ILE A 20 -7.23 -34.04 12.47
C ILE A 20 -6.72 -35.24 13.28
N ILE A 21 -6.95 -35.25 14.60
CA ILE A 21 -6.50 -36.30 15.51
C ILE A 21 -7.23 -37.61 15.16
N GLU A 22 -8.55 -37.54 15.01
CA GLU A 22 -9.38 -38.68 14.59
C GLU A 22 -8.91 -39.25 13.24
N LYS A 23 -8.71 -38.39 12.23
CA LYS A 23 -8.21 -38.81 10.91
C LYS A 23 -6.83 -39.47 11.00
N TYR A 24 -5.97 -38.98 11.88
CA TYR A 24 -4.64 -39.53 12.05
C TYR A 24 -4.69 -40.92 12.70
N ILE A 25 -5.51 -41.10 13.74
CA ILE A 25 -5.74 -42.40 14.37
C ILE A 25 -6.31 -43.40 13.36
N LEU A 26 -7.33 -42.99 12.59
CA LEU A 26 -7.98 -43.83 11.59
C LEU A 26 -6.99 -44.35 10.54
N ARG A 27 -6.04 -43.52 10.08
CA ARG A 27 -5.01 -43.92 9.11
C ARG A 27 -4.19 -45.15 9.52
N PHE A 28 -3.97 -45.34 10.82
CA PHE A 28 -3.18 -46.48 11.32
C PHE A 28 -4.04 -47.71 11.66
N ILE A 29 -5.34 -47.53 11.87
CA ILE A 29 -6.27 -48.57 12.33
C ILE A 29 -7.09 -49.14 11.17
N GLU A 30 -7.45 -48.32 10.18
CA GLU A 30 -8.26 -48.70 9.02
C GLU A 30 -7.71 -49.95 8.29
N PRO A 31 -6.39 -50.07 8.00
CA PRO A 31 -5.85 -51.26 7.35
C PRO A 31 -6.01 -52.55 8.19
N GLN A 32 -6.07 -52.45 9.52
CA GLN A 32 -6.31 -53.60 10.39
C GLN A 32 -7.79 -53.97 10.40
N ILE A 33 -8.69 -52.99 10.46
CA ILE A 33 -10.13 -53.25 10.41
C ILE A 33 -10.50 -53.96 9.10
N THR A 34 -9.99 -53.47 7.97
CA THR A 34 -10.26 -54.06 6.64
C THR A 34 -9.72 -55.48 6.51
N SER A 35 -8.62 -55.82 7.17
CA SER A 35 -7.97 -57.13 7.05
C SER A 35 -8.48 -58.16 8.05
N SER A 36 -8.72 -57.79 9.32
CA SER A 36 -9.04 -58.74 10.40
C SER A 36 -10.48 -58.66 10.91
N HIS A 37 -11.32 -57.74 10.39
CA HIS A 37 -12.72 -57.53 10.79
C HIS A 37 -12.93 -57.42 12.31
N SER A 38 -11.87 -57.07 13.04
CA SER A 38 -11.84 -57.02 14.49
C SER A 38 -10.90 -55.90 14.92
N LEU A 39 -11.39 -55.02 15.79
CA LEU A 39 -10.63 -53.89 16.32
C LEU A 39 -9.92 -54.32 17.60
N LYS A 40 -8.60 -54.52 17.54
CA LYS A 40 -7.75 -54.74 18.72
C LYS A 40 -6.55 -53.80 18.70
N ILE A 41 -6.68 -52.66 19.38
CA ILE A 41 -5.57 -51.71 19.53
C ILE A 41 -4.59 -52.26 20.58
N LYS A 42 -3.57 -52.98 20.10
CA LYS A 42 -2.45 -53.42 20.95
C LYS A 42 -1.54 -52.25 21.30
N GLU A 43 -0.83 -52.38 22.41
CA GLU A 43 0.12 -51.38 22.92
C GLU A 43 1.18 -50.94 21.89
N LYS A 44 1.62 -51.87 21.03
CA LYS A 44 2.57 -51.58 19.95
C LYS A 44 2.02 -50.60 18.91
N ILE A 45 0.70 -50.62 18.67
CA ILE A 45 0.02 -49.72 17.74
C ILE A 45 -0.16 -48.34 18.37
N LYS A 46 -0.57 -48.28 19.65
CA LYS A 46 -0.63 -47.02 20.41
C LYS A 46 0.70 -46.27 20.34
N LYS A 47 1.81 -46.94 20.69
CA LYS A 47 3.17 -46.36 20.62
C LYS A 47 3.57 -45.90 19.22
N ARG A 48 3.13 -46.62 18.17
CA ARG A 48 3.41 -46.25 16.78
C ARG A 48 2.64 -45.01 16.35
N ILE A 49 1.35 -44.91 16.72
CA ILE A 49 0.52 -43.73 16.45
C ILE A 49 1.13 -42.52 17.15
N HIS A 50 1.47 -42.66 18.43
CA HIS A 50 2.10 -41.60 19.24
C HIS A 50 3.41 -41.12 18.59
N TYR A 51 4.32 -42.03 18.21
CA TYR A 51 5.58 -41.66 17.54
C TYR A 51 5.36 -40.88 16.23
N HIS A 52 4.47 -41.36 15.36
CA HIS A 52 4.22 -40.68 14.09
C HIS A 52 3.45 -39.38 14.26
N PHE A 53 2.64 -39.24 15.30
CA PHE A 53 1.96 -37.98 15.60
C PHE A 53 2.96 -36.94 16.12
N LEU A 54 3.91 -37.33 16.99
CA LEU A 54 5.00 -36.45 17.43
C LEU A 54 5.85 -35.93 16.26
N GLU A 55 6.20 -36.80 15.30
CA GLU A 55 6.95 -36.38 14.11
C GLU A 55 6.13 -35.42 13.21
N TYR A 56 4.80 -35.59 13.16
CA TYR A 56 3.91 -34.64 12.48
C TYR A 56 3.84 -33.27 13.18
N LEU A 57 3.82 -33.26 14.52
CA LEU A 57 3.76 -32.03 15.31
C LEU A 57 5.09 -31.27 15.36
N ARG A 58 6.24 -31.95 15.27
CA ARG A 58 7.58 -31.35 15.37
C ARG A 58 7.76 -30.09 14.50
N PRO A 59 7.52 -30.12 13.17
CA PRO A 59 7.69 -28.92 12.34
C PRO A 59 6.68 -27.80 12.67
N LEU A 60 5.47 -28.16 13.14
CA LEU A 60 4.44 -27.18 13.53
C LEU A 60 4.84 -26.45 14.84
N LYS A 61 5.34 -27.20 15.82
CA LYS A 61 5.87 -26.63 17.07
C LYS A 61 7.11 -25.76 16.82
N GLU A 62 8.00 -26.17 15.92
CA GLU A 62 9.17 -25.38 15.52
C GLU A 62 8.76 -24.05 14.86
N LYS A 63 7.78 -24.08 13.95
CA LYS A 63 7.24 -22.88 13.32
C LYS A 63 6.64 -21.93 14.36
N LYS A 64 5.76 -22.42 15.24
CA LYS A 64 5.14 -21.62 16.29
C LYS A 64 6.18 -21.05 17.26
N ARG A 65 7.17 -21.85 17.68
CA ARG A 65 8.26 -21.39 18.54
C ARG A 65 9.10 -20.30 17.86
N LYS A 66 9.32 -20.39 16.56
CA LYS A 66 10.01 -19.35 15.78
C LYS A 66 9.19 -18.07 15.70
N GLU A 67 7.87 -18.17 15.51
CA GLU A 67 6.94 -17.03 15.53
C GLU A 67 6.90 -16.36 16.92
N GLU A 68 6.82 -17.15 18.00
CA GLU A 68 6.88 -16.66 19.39
C GLU A 68 8.23 -16.02 19.72
N LEU A 69 9.34 -16.56 19.23
CA LEU A 69 10.67 -15.96 19.40
C LEU A 69 10.76 -14.62 18.67
N LEU A 70 10.27 -14.53 17.44
CA LEU A 70 10.23 -13.27 16.68
C LEU A 70 9.36 -12.21 17.36
N ALA A 71 8.17 -12.60 17.84
CA ALA A 71 7.27 -11.73 18.60
C ALA A 71 7.91 -11.23 19.91
N ASN A 72 8.73 -12.05 20.56
CA ASN A 72 9.45 -11.66 21.78
C ASN A 72 10.72 -10.83 21.53
N THR A 73 11.27 -10.82 20.31
CA THR A 73 12.54 -10.13 20.00
C THR A 73 12.32 -8.68 19.57
N ILE A 74 11.18 -8.33 18.97
CA ILE A 74 10.83 -6.95 18.59
C ILE A 74 9.78 -6.43 19.59
N ARG A 75 10.19 -6.11 20.83
CA ARG A 75 9.25 -5.58 21.85
C ARG A 75 8.82 -4.14 21.58
N ASP A 76 9.64 -3.38 20.85
CA ASP A 76 9.35 -1.98 20.56
C ASP A 76 9.77 -1.66 19.13
N PHE A 77 8.79 -1.55 18.23
CA PHE A 77 9.03 -1.41 16.80
C PHE A 77 9.84 -0.14 16.46
N LYS A 78 9.66 0.93 17.25
CA LYS A 78 10.45 2.17 17.10
C LYS A 78 11.95 1.97 17.35
N SER A 79 12.37 0.93 18.07
CA SER A 79 13.79 0.59 18.30
C SER A 79 14.52 0.11 17.05
N LEU A 80 13.80 -0.26 15.98
CA LEU A 80 14.41 -0.60 14.69
C LEU A 80 15.03 0.62 13.98
N TYR A 81 14.71 1.83 14.44
CA TYR A 81 15.13 3.09 13.82
C TYR A 81 15.85 3.99 14.83
N PRO A 82 17.05 3.58 15.30
CA PRO A 82 17.75 4.28 16.37
C PRO A 82 18.14 5.71 16.00
N ILE A 83 18.54 5.97 14.75
CA ILE A 83 18.92 7.33 14.32
C ILE A 83 17.71 8.27 14.42
N ALA A 84 16.58 7.90 13.83
CA ALA A 84 15.35 8.69 13.92
C ALA A 84 14.90 8.91 15.37
N ARG A 85 15.10 7.92 16.26
CA ARG A 85 14.75 8.01 17.69
C ARG A 85 15.70 8.85 18.54
N LEU A 86 16.92 9.08 18.09
CA LEU A 86 17.86 9.98 18.75
C LEU A 86 17.62 11.45 18.38
N LEU A 87 16.81 11.71 17.36
CA LEU A 87 16.46 13.06 16.91
C LEU A 87 15.22 13.57 17.65
N ASN A 88 15.22 14.86 17.99
CA ASN A 88 14.01 15.57 18.41
C ASN A 88 13.21 15.98 17.16
N ARG A 89 12.50 15.03 16.56
CA ARG A 89 11.80 15.24 15.29
C ARG A 89 10.54 16.09 15.48
N GLU A 90 10.34 17.07 14.60
CA GLU A 90 9.12 17.86 14.48
C GLU A 90 8.24 17.24 13.39
N ILE A 91 7.03 16.80 13.74
CA ILE A 91 6.09 16.20 12.79
C ILE A 91 5.00 17.22 12.43
N ILE A 92 4.90 17.55 11.14
CA ILE A 92 3.88 18.46 10.61
C ILE A 92 3.00 17.67 9.65
N PHE A 93 1.68 17.71 9.85
CA PHE A 93 0.73 17.06 8.95
C PHE A 93 -0.09 18.09 8.17
N HIS A 94 0.22 18.21 6.87
CA HIS A 94 -0.59 18.94 5.90
C HIS A 94 -1.80 18.10 5.48
N VAL A 95 -2.92 18.30 6.18
CA VAL A 95 -4.18 17.58 5.97
C VAL A 95 -5.03 18.32 4.96
N GLY A 96 -5.47 17.64 3.90
CA GLY A 96 -6.47 18.21 3.01
C GLY A 96 -6.88 17.32 1.87
N ALA A 97 -7.96 17.71 1.18
CA ALA A 97 -8.43 17.01 0.00
C ALA A 97 -7.37 16.98 -1.12
N THR A 98 -7.59 16.14 -2.15
CA THR A 98 -6.80 16.25 -3.38
C THR A 98 -6.99 17.63 -4.01
N ASN A 99 -5.95 18.15 -4.68
CA ASN A 99 -5.94 19.49 -5.29
C ASN A 99 -6.13 20.67 -4.30
N SER A 100 -5.60 20.56 -3.08
CA SER A 100 -5.57 21.65 -2.08
C SER A 100 -4.24 22.43 -2.06
N GLY A 101 -3.19 21.92 -2.70
CA GLY A 101 -1.84 22.52 -2.68
C GLY A 101 -0.94 22.05 -1.53
N LYS A 102 -1.40 21.11 -0.70
CA LYS A 102 -0.65 20.55 0.44
C LYS A 102 0.77 20.07 0.10
N THR A 103 0.90 19.28 -0.98
CA THR A 103 2.18 18.71 -1.44
C THR A 103 3.09 19.79 -2.01
N TYR A 104 2.53 20.78 -2.70
CA TYR A 104 3.31 21.90 -3.23
C TYR A 104 3.98 22.70 -2.11
N GLN A 105 3.26 22.99 -1.02
CA GLN A 105 3.85 23.68 0.14
C GLN A 105 4.90 22.80 0.83
N ALA A 106 4.64 21.50 1.01
CA ALA A 106 5.64 20.58 1.57
C ALA A 106 6.94 20.53 0.75
N LEU A 107 6.83 20.50 -0.58
CA LEU A 107 7.99 20.54 -1.49
C LEU A 107 8.74 21.88 -1.45
N GLN A 108 8.09 22.99 -1.09
CA GLN A 108 8.80 24.26 -0.87
C GLN A 108 9.67 24.20 0.39
N HIS A 109 9.18 23.59 1.47
CA HIS A 109 10.00 23.37 2.66
C HIS A 109 11.19 22.48 2.35
N LEU A 110 10.97 21.41 1.58
CA LEU A 110 12.05 20.52 1.16
C LEU A 110 13.08 21.25 0.29
N GLN A 111 12.64 22.07 -0.67
CA GLN A 111 13.53 22.86 -1.52
C GLN A 111 14.46 23.82 -0.74
N LEU A 112 13.96 24.39 0.36
CA LEU A 112 14.71 25.35 1.17
C LEU A 112 15.66 24.69 2.18
N ALA A 113 15.58 23.37 2.34
CA ALA A 113 16.45 22.62 3.24
C ALA A 113 17.83 22.39 2.61
N ASP A 114 18.86 22.23 3.44
CA ASP A 114 20.18 21.87 2.97
C ASP A 114 20.19 20.41 2.49
N THR A 115 19.51 19.52 3.21
CA THR A 115 19.37 18.10 2.87
C THR A 115 17.94 17.61 3.05
N GLY A 116 17.50 16.65 2.23
CA GLY A 116 16.16 16.09 2.43
C GLY A 116 15.70 14.93 1.56
N TYR A 117 14.62 14.31 2.03
CA TYR A 117 13.95 13.19 1.36
C TYR A 117 12.55 13.59 0.87
N TYR A 118 12.22 13.23 -0.38
CA TYR A 118 10.83 13.15 -0.84
C TYR A 118 10.44 11.68 -1.03
N LEU A 119 9.49 11.21 -0.22
CA LEU A 119 9.05 9.81 -0.18
C LEU A 119 7.66 9.70 -0.80
N ALA A 120 7.59 9.20 -2.03
CA ALA A 120 6.39 9.15 -2.84
C ALA A 120 5.71 7.76 -2.83
N PRO A 121 4.37 7.69 -2.96
CA PRO A 121 3.61 6.43 -3.04
C PRO A 121 3.87 5.63 -4.32
N LEU A 122 4.27 6.30 -5.39
CA LEU A 122 4.35 5.75 -6.73
C LEU A 122 5.60 6.27 -7.41
N ARG A 123 6.19 5.43 -8.28
CA ARG A 123 7.34 5.78 -9.12
C ARG A 123 7.12 7.07 -9.91
N LEU A 124 5.91 7.25 -10.42
CA LEU A 124 5.57 8.41 -11.22
C LEU A 124 5.58 9.71 -10.39
N LEU A 125 5.17 9.63 -9.11
CA LEU A 125 5.24 10.77 -8.20
C LEU A 125 6.67 11.03 -7.75
N ALA A 126 7.47 9.98 -7.47
CA ALA A 126 8.90 10.14 -7.21
C ALA A 126 9.60 10.87 -8.37
N LEU A 127 9.30 10.48 -9.61
CA LEU A 127 9.84 11.15 -10.78
C LEU A 127 9.34 12.61 -10.90
N GLU A 128 8.04 12.87 -10.68
CA GLU A 128 7.50 14.24 -10.70
C GLU A 128 8.15 15.13 -9.63
N GLY A 129 8.36 14.62 -8.42
CA GLY A 129 9.08 15.31 -7.35
C GLY A 129 10.54 15.60 -7.71
N TYR A 130 11.22 14.61 -8.31
CA TYR A 130 12.57 14.75 -8.83
C TYR A 130 12.66 15.85 -9.89
N GLU A 131 11.82 15.79 -10.93
CA GLU A 131 11.79 16.77 -12.02
C GLU A 131 11.45 18.17 -11.49
N THR A 132 10.52 18.26 -10.55
CA THR A 132 10.10 19.54 -9.93
C THR A 132 11.24 20.20 -9.15
N LEU A 133 11.97 19.43 -8.33
CA LEU A 133 13.08 19.96 -7.54
C LEU A 133 14.30 20.25 -8.41
N LYS A 134 14.59 19.38 -9.39
CA LYS A 134 15.66 19.60 -10.37
C LYS A 134 15.44 20.84 -11.23
N ALA A 135 14.20 21.10 -11.65
CA ALA A 135 13.83 22.32 -12.37
C ALA A 135 14.02 23.60 -11.53
N LYS A 136 14.15 23.47 -10.22
CA LYS A 136 14.47 24.55 -9.28
C LYS A 136 15.94 24.53 -8.83
N GLU A 137 16.80 23.86 -9.58
CA GLU A 137 18.26 23.81 -9.36
C GLU A 137 18.68 23.16 -8.03
N VAL A 138 17.84 22.27 -7.48
CA VAL A 138 18.21 21.44 -6.32
C VAL A 138 19.04 20.25 -6.80
N ASN A 139 20.19 19.99 -6.15
CA ASN A 139 20.99 18.79 -6.38
C ASN A 139 20.26 17.57 -5.80
N ILE A 140 19.67 16.77 -6.68
CA ILE A 140 18.75 15.69 -6.29
C ILE A 140 19.03 14.41 -7.08
N SER A 141 18.96 13.27 -6.38
CA SER A 141 18.95 11.93 -6.96
C SER A 141 17.53 11.34 -7.01
N LEU A 142 17.30 10.40 -7.93
CA LEU A 142 16.06 9.61 -8.01
C LEU A 142 16.36 8.16 -7.67
N ILE A 143 15.65 7.57 -6.72
CA ILE A 143 15.80 6.16 -6.36
C ILE A 143 14.43 5.48 -6.35
N THR A 144 14.22 4.53 -7.25
CA THR A 144 13.02 3.68 -7.28
C THR A 144 13.43 2.22 -7.35
N GLY A 145 12.49 1.29 -7.21
CA GLY A 145 12.79 -0.15 -7.25
C GLY A 145 13.39 -0.65 -8.59
N GLU A 146 13.25 0.11 -9.68
CA GLU A 146 13.65 -0.34 -11.02
C GLU A 146 14.44 0.71 -11.81
N GLU A 147 14.57 1.93 -11.30
CA GLU A 147 15.33 3.02 -11.93
C GLU A 147 16.02 3.85 -10.85
N GLU A 148 17.31 4.13 -11.08
CA GLU A 148 18.14 4.96 -10.21
C GLU A 148 18.88 5.99 -11.07
N ILE A 149 18.80 7.26 -10.65
CA ILE A 149 19.57 8.37 -11.21
C ILE A 149 20.34 8.96 -10.03
N ILE A 150 21.60 8.54 -9.89
CA ILE A 150 22.45 8.92 -8.76
C ILE A 150 23.37 10.06 -9.19
N ASP A 151 23.37 11.10 -8.38
CA ASP A 151 24.32 12.21 -8.42
C ASP A 151 25.12 12.19 -7.10
N GLU A 152 26.44 12.09 -7.19
CA GLU A 152 27.34 12.01 -6.02
C GLU A 152 27.28 13.28 -5.17
N ASP A 153 26.96 14.41 -5.78
CA ASP A 153 26.82 15.71 -5.11
C ASP A 153 25.36 16.01 -4.70
N SER A 154 24.47 15.02 -4.79
CA SER A 154 23.06 15.20 -4.40
C SER A 154 22.91 15.43 -2.90
N THR A 155 22.22 16.51 -2.55
CA THR A 155 21.83 16.81 -1.17
C THR A 155 20.42 16.31 -0.86
N HIS A 156 19.64 16.04 -1.91
CA HIS A 156 18.28 15.55 -1.81
C HIS A 156 18.10 14.21 -2.52
N ILE A 157 17.16 13.41 -2.04
CA ILE A 157 16.74 12.18 -2.72
C ILE A 157 15.22 12.19 -2.86
N SER A 158 14.76 12.03 -4.10
CA SER A 158 13.38 11.67 -4.40
C SER A 158 13.29 10.16 -4.58
N SER A 159 12.40 9.49 -3.86
CA SER A 159 12.29 8.05 -3.94
C SER A 159 10.86 7.55 -3.80
N THR A 160 10.62 6.31 -4.24
CA THR A 160 9.47 5.57 -3.72
C THR A 160 9.64 5.33 -2.23
N ILE A 161 8.54 5.32 -1.49
CA ILE A 161 8.56 5.23 -0.02
C ILE A 161 9.25 3.96 0.48
N GLU A 162 9.15 2.84 -0.26
CA GLU A 162 9.83 1.58 0.05
C GLU A 162 11.37 1.67 0.00
N MET A 163 11.91 2.68 -0.69
CA MET A 163 13.35 2.88 -0.89
C MET A 163 13.94 3.92 0.09
N MET A 164 13.19 4.30 1.14
CA MET A 164 13.67 5.22 2.16
C MET A 164 14.97 4.71 2.80
N ASN A 165 15.98 5.58 2.85
CA ASN A 165 17.22 5.32 3.56
C ASN A 165 17.11 5.75 5.04
N SER A 166 17.12 4.78 5.97
CA SER A 166 17.06 5.03 7.41
C SER A 166 18.43 5.26 8.07
N SER A 167 19.52 5.25 7.30
CA SER A 167 20.90 5.29 7.82
C SER A 167 21.55 6.68 7.75
N ILE A 168 20.97 7.62 7.00
CA ILE A 168 21.56 8.94 6.76
C ILE A 168 20.57 10.01 7.23
N GLU A 169 20.98 10.81 8.21
CA GLU A 169 20.22 11.95 8.72
C GLU A 169 20.09 13.07 7.68
N VAL A 170 18.90 13.69 7.62
CA VAL A 170 18.61 14.86 6.77
C VAL A 170 17.84 15.93 7.55
N ASP A 171 17.74 17.14 7.00
CA ASP A 171 17.04 18.24 7.67
C ASP A 171 15.51 18.12 7.51
N VAL A 172 15.03 17.81 6.29
CA VAL A 172 13.59 17.72 5.99
C VAL A 172 13.26 16.41 5.26
N ALA A 173 12.19 15.73 5.68
CA ALA A 173 11.59 14.64 4.92
C ALA A 173 10.11 14.93 4.64
N VAL A 174 9.67 14.70 3.40
CA VAL A 174 8.27 14.79 2.99
C VAL A 174 7.76 13.38 2.70
N ILE A 175 6.72 12.95 3.42
CA ILE A 175 6.02 11.68 3.20
C ILE A 175 4.68 11.97 2.54
N ASP A 176 4.54 11.55 1.28
CA ASP A 176 3.34 11.82 0.50
C ASP A 176 2.28 10.72 0.58
N GLU A 177 1.03 11.12 0.41
CA GLU A 177 -0.17 10.28 0.50
C GLU A 177 -0.23 9.38 1.75
N ILE A 178 -0.03 9.96 2.95
CA ILE A 178 0.06 9.21 4.22
C ILE A 178 -1.17 8.34 4.54
N GLN A 179 -2.35 8.62 3.96
CA GLN A 179 -3.53 7.75 4.10
C GLN A 179 -3.32 6.33 3.55
N MET A 180 -2.30 6.13 2.71
CA MET A 180 -1.87 4.81 2.26
C MET A 180 -1.35 3.92 3.40
N ILE A 181 -1.15 4.45 4.62
CA ILE A 181 -0.88 3.64 5.81
C ILE A 181 -1.98 2.61 6.10
N ASN A 182 -3.21 2.86 5.65
CA ASN A 182 -4.35 1.95 5.77
C ASN A 182 -4.40 0.87 4.67
N ASP A 183 -3.45 0.89 3.71
CA ASP A 183 -3.35 -0.13 2.67
C ASP A 183 -2.89 -1.47 3.26
N ARG A 184 -3.58 -2.56 2.90
CA ARG A 184 -3.33 -3.89 3.48
C ARG A 184 -2.00 -4.50 3.07
N ASP A 185 -1.53 -4.19 1.87
CA ASP A 185 -0.37 -4.86 1.27
C ASP A 185 0.88 -3.96 1.34
N ARG A 186 0.70 -2.65 1.24
CA ARG A 186 1.79 -1.66 1.17
C ARG A 186 1.84 -0.67 2.34
N GLY A 187 0.80 -0.61 3.19
CA GLY A 187 0.72 0.37 4.27
C GLY A 187 1.87 0.31 5.28
N TRP A 188 2.51 -0.85 5.41
CA TRP A 188 3.72 -1.03 6.22
C TRP A 188 4.85 -0.04 5.83
N ALA A 189 4.96 0.34 4.56
CA ALA A 189 6.02 1.24 4.11
C ALA A 189 5.83 2.67 4.67
N TRP A 190 4.58 3.14 4.76
CA TRP A 190 4.25 4.43 5.39
C TRP A 190 4.46 4.42 6.89
N ALA A 191 4.06 3.33 7.56
CA ALA A 191 4.33 3.17 8.98
C ALA A 191 5.84 3.20 9.25
N ASN A 192 6.63 2.47 8.45
CA ASN A 192 8.09 2.47 8.54
C ASN A 192 8.68 3.85 8.28
N ALA A 193 8.19 4.57 7.28
CA ALA A 193 8.70 5.90 6.96
C ALA A 193 8.41 6.90 8.08
N LEU A 194 7.17 6.98 8.57
CA LEU A 194 6.82 7.88 9.67
C LEU A 194 7.62 7.55 10.93
N ILE A 195 7.74 6.27 11.27
CA ILE A 195 8.49 5.84 12.44
C ILE A 195 10.00 6.05 12.23
N GLY A 196 10.51 5.82 11.03
CA GLY A 196 11.92 5.52 10.83
C GLY A 196 12.73 6.53 10.03
N VAL A 197 12.10 7.53 9.41
CA VAL A 197 12.84 8.50 8.62
C VAL A 197 13.73 9.36 9.53
N PRO A 198 15.06 9.40 9.31
CA PRO A 198 15.98 10.15 10.15
C PRO A 198 16.01 11.62 9.70
N ALA A 199 14.92 12.34 9.92
CA ALA A 199 14.81 13.76 9.58
C ALA A 199 14.42 14.61 10.78
N LYS A 200 15.05 15.79 10.93
CA LYS A 200 14.71 16.74 12.00
C LYS A 200 13.29 17.26 11.86
N LYS A 201 12.84 17.50 10.63
CA LYS A 201 11.47 17.90 10.29
C LYS A 201 10.84 16.91 9.34
N VAL A 202 9.70 16.34 9.73
CA VAL A 202 8.92 15.40 8.90
C VAL A 202 7.60 16.05 8.52
N ILE A 203 7.37 16.24 7.23
CA ILE A 203 6.13 16.81 6.69
C ILE A 203 5.32 15.70 6.04
N LEU A 204 4.15 15.41 6.59
CA LEU A 204 3.20 14.45 6.06
C LEU A 204 2.20 15.19 5.16
N THR A 205 1.87 14.62 4.00
CA THR A 205 0.79 15.13 3.15
C THR A 205 -0.22 14.01 2.91
N GLY A 206 -1.51 14.30 3.07
CA GLY A 206 -2.56 13.30 2.87
C GLY A 206 -3.97 13.75 3.20
N SER A 207 -4.91 12.80 3.17
CA SER A 207 -6.31 13.03 3.53
C SER A 207 -6.53 13.03 5.04
N ALA A 208 -7.66 13.61 5.47
CA ALA A 208 -8.06 13.64 6.89
C ALA A 208 -8.33 12.24 7.47
N ASP A 209 -8.58 11.23 6.63
CA ASP A 209 -8.85 9.86 7.07
C ASP A 209 -7.63 9.22 7.75
N ALA A 210 -6.43 9.73 7.49
CA ALA A 210 -5.19 9.29 8.13
C ALA A 210 -4.95 9.92 9.51
N LEU A 211 -5.72 10.95 9.89
CA LEU A 211 -5.43 11.78 11.06
C LEU A 211 -5.41 10.99 12.37
N ASP A 212 -6.39 10.12 12.59
CA ASP A 212 -6.43 9.26 13.78
C ASP A 212 -5.21 8.34 13.87
N ALA A 213 -4.85 7.68 12.75
CA ALA A 213 -3.70 6.78 12.70
C ALA A 213 -2.36 7.52 12.93
N VAL A 214 -2.18 8.68 12.27
CA VAL A 214 -0.98 9.51 12.43
C VAL A 214 -0.86 10.04 13.86
N THR A 215 -1.97 10.48 14.46
CA THR A 215 -1.98 11.01 15.84
C THR A 215 -1.55 9.94 16.82
N LYS A 216 -2.15 8.75 16.76
CA LYS A 216 -1.78 7.60 17.62
C LYS A 216 -0.33 7.16 17.43
N LEU A 217 0.19 7.22 16.20
CA LEU A 217 1.60 6.92 15.94
C LEU A 217 2.52 7.98 16.56
N CYS A 218 2.21 9.27 16.41
CA CYS A 218 3.02 10.32 17.02
C CYS A 218 2.99 10.24 18.56
N GLU A 219 1.84 9.90 19.15
CA GLU A 219 1.71 9.62 20.60
C GLU A 219 2.59 8.44 21.03
N TYR A 220 2.59 7.33 20.28
CA TYR A 220 3.45 6.16 20.54
C TYR A 220 4.95 6.49 20.42
N LEU A 221 5.30 7.41 19.52
CA LEU A 221 6.66 7.90 19.31
C LEU A 221 7.09 8.98 20.32
N GLU A 222 6.14 9.56 21.06
CA GLU A 222 6.35 10.69 21.96
C GLU A 222 6.88 11.94 21.23
N GLU A 223 6.41 12.16 19.99
CA GLU A 223 6.82 13.27 19.13
C GLU A 223 5.68 14.28 18.93
N PRO A 224 5.97 15.59 18.95
CA PRO A 224 4.94 16.61 18.75
C PRO A 224 4.40 16.59 17.32
N LEU A 225 3.07 16.63 17.20
CA LEU A 225 2.35 16.70 15.93
C LEU A 225 1.67 18.07 15.76
N GLU A 226 2.07 18.81 14.74
CA GLU A 226 1.36 20.00 14.26
C GLU A 226 0.44 19.61 13.09
N VAL A 227 -0.83 20.02 13.12
CA VAL A 227 -1.79 19.73 12.04
C VAL A 227 -2.16 21.02 11.33
N ILE A 228 -1.89 21.07 10.02
CA ILE A 228 -2.20 22.21 9.15
C ILE A 228 -3.29 21.79 8.17
N HIS A 229 -4.43 22.45 8.21
CA HIS A 229 -5.58 22.15 7.35
C HIS A 229 -5.54 22.93 6.04
N PHE A 230 -5.75 22.22 4.93
CA PHE A 230 -5.81 22.76 3.57
C PHE A 230 -7.18 22.52 2.96
N GLU A 231 -7.82 23.60 2.52
CA GLU A 231 -9.08 23.54 1.79
C GLU A 231 -8.87 23.30 0.29
N ARG A 232 -9.87 22.72 -0.36
CA ARG A 232 -9.84 22.45 -1.79
C ARG A 232 -9.94 23.77 -2.57
N LYS A 233 -9.03 23.99 -3.53
CA LYS A 233 -9.01 25.23 -4.32
C LYS A 233 -10.20 25.36 -5.28
N ASN A 234 -10.73 24.23 -5.77
CA ASN A 234 -11.83 24.19 -6.73
C ASN A 234 -13.01 23.41 -6.15
N GLU A 235 -14.20 24.00 -6.18
CA GLU A 235 -15.45 23.35 -5.78
C GLU A 235 -15.76 22.16 -6.70
N LEU A 236 -16.15 21.02 -6.10
CA LEU A 236 -16.72 19.89 -6.83
C LEU A 236 -18.24 19.99 -6.80
N LYS A 237 -18.85 20.04 -7.98
CA LYS A 237 -20.32 19.98 -8.13
C LYS A 237 -20.72 18.63 -8.66
N VAL A 238 -21.48 17.88 -7.87
CA VAL A 238 -22.08 16.62 -8.30
C VAL A 238 -23.19 16.92 -9.29
N LEU A 239 -23.13 16.32 -10.48
CA LEU A 239 -24.18 16.43 -11.47
C LEU A 239 -25.43 15.68 -10.99
N THR A 240 -26.61 16.28 -11.13
CA THR A 240 -27.88 15.69 -10.68
C THR A 240 -28.36 14.54 -11.57
N ASN A 241 -27.93 14.53 -12.83
CA ASN A 241 -28.37 13.58 -13.84
C ASN A 241 -27.17 12.92 -14.52
N PRO A 242 -27.28 11.64 -14.94
CA PRO A 242 -26.24 10.99 -15.72
C PRO A 242 -26.05 11.72 -17.05
N THR A 243 -24.80 11.81 -17.51
CA THR A 243 -24.44 12.45 -18.79
C THR A 243 -24.48 11.43 -19.92
N PRO A 244 -25.37 11.55 -20.92
CA PRO A 244 -25.35 10.71 -22.11
C PRO A 244 -24.01 10.79 -22.86
N ILE A 245 -23.58 9.69 -23.51
CA ILE A 245 -22.34 9.66 -24.30
C ILE A 245 -22.30 10.78 -25.37
N LYS A 246 -23.45 11.11 -25.95
CA LYS A 246 -23.57 12.13 -26.99
C LYS A 246 -23.35 13.56 -26.49
N SER A 247 -23.49 13.81 -25.19
CA SER A 247 -23.33 15.12 -24.56
C SER A 247 -22.02 15.25 -23.77
N ILE A 248 -21.08 14.33 -23.98
CA ILE A 248 -19.74 14.43 -23.40
C ILE A 248 -19.00 15.60 -24.07
N GLU A 249 -18.39 16.47 -23.26
CA GLU A 249 -17.58 17.61 -23.71
C GLU A 249 -16.08 17.32 -23.59
N LYS A 250 -15.26 18.08 -24.32
CA LYS A 250 -13.80 18.07 -24.20
C LYS A 250 -13.37 18.36 -22.75
N GLY A 251 -12.28 17.73 -22.31
CA GLY A 251 -11.78 17.80 -20.93
C GLY A 251 -12.50 16.87 -19.95
N THR A 252 -13.32 15.94 -20.47
CA THR A 252 -13.98 14.91 -19.65
C THR A 252 -13.06 13.72 -19.44
N ALA A 253 -13.01 13.21 -18.19
CA ALA A 253 -12.43 11.92 -17.86
C ALA A 253 -13.52 10.91 -17.50
N ILE A 254 -13.48 9.72 -18.10
CA ILE A 254 -14.44 8.64 -17.84
C ILE A 254 -13.72 7.51 -17.10
N VAL A 255 -14.17 7.22 -15.88
CA VAL A 255 -13.63 6.16 -15.04
C VAL A 255 -14.38 4.85 -15.27
N ALA A 256 -13.65 3.83 -15.70
CA ALA A 256 -14.14 2.47 -15.94
C ALA A 256 -13.31 1.44 -15.18
N PHE A 257 -13.95 0.36 -14.72
CA PHE A 257 -13.32 -0.57 -13.78
C PHE A 257 -12.72 -1.82 -14.43
N SER A 258 -12.61 -1.84 -15.75
CA SER A 258 -11.92 -2.93 -16.46
C SER A 258 -11.23 -2.43 -17.73
N ARG A 259 -10.11 -3.07 -18.09
CA ARG A 259 -9.42 -2.80 -19.36
C ARG A 259 -10.34 -2.94 -20.56
N ARG A 260 -11.24 -3.93 -20.53
CA ARG A 260 -12.23 -4.15 -21.59
C ARG A 260 -13.16 -2.96 -21.74
N ASP A 261 -13.68 -2.44 -20.62
CA ASP A 261 -14.57 -1.27 -20.63
C ASP A 261 -13.83 -0.01 -21.11
N VAL A 262 -12.58 0.20 -20.66
CA VAL A 262 -11.75 1.34 -21.10
C VAL A 262 -11.55 1.32 -22.62
N LEU A 263 -11.17 0.17 -23.19
CA LEU A 263 -10.95 0.04 -24.63
C LEU A 263 -12.26 0.12 -25.44
N GLY A 264 -13.36 -0.40 -24.90
CA GLY A 264 -14.69 -0.28 -25.52
C GLY A 264 -15.16 1.18 -25.59
N LEU A 265 -15.04 1.92 -24.49
CA LEU A 265 -15.36 3.34 -24.45
C LEU A 265 -14.46 4.16 -25.38
N LYS A 266 -13.16 3.85 -25.44
CA LYS A 266 -12.25 4.44 -26.42
C LYS A 266 -12.81 4.27 -27.84
N GLN A 267 -13.10 3.04 -28.24
CA GLN A 267 -13.61 2.75 -29.58
C GLN A 267 -14.90 3.51 -29.91
N GLN A 268 -15.83 3.60 -28.96
CA GLN A 268 -17.09 4.33 -29.15
C GLN A 268 -16.86 5.84 -29.35
N LEU A 269 -15.95 6.43 -28.56
CA LEU A 269 -15.68 7.87 -28.55
C LEU A 269 -14.71 8.32 -29.65
N SER A 270 -13.84 7.45 -30.15
CA SER A 270 -12.88 7.75 -31.21
C SER A 270 -13.51 8.18 -32.54
N SER A 271 -14.82 8.00 -32.71
CA SER A 271 -15.55 8.53 -33.88
C SER A 271 -15.73 10.05 -33.85
N ARG A 272 -15.60 10.69 -32.68
CA ARG A 272 -15.88 12.12 -32.45
C ARG A 272 -14.76 12.88 -31.76
N TYR A 273 -13.89 12.17 -31.04
CA TYR A 273 -12.88 12.76 -30.15
C TYR A 273 -11.54 12.05 -30.29
N ASP A 274 -10.46 12.79 -30.05
CA ASP A 274 -9.17 12.19 -29.76
C ASP A 274 -9.14 11.69 -28.32
N VAL A 275 -8.94 10.39 -28.12
CA VAL A 275 -9.09 9.74 -26.81
C VAL A 275 -7.76 9.17 -26.31
N SER A 276 -7.34 9.62 -25.12
CA SER A 276 -6.26 9.00 -24.36
C SER A 276 -6.79 7.95 -23.39
N VAL A 277 -6.01 6.91 -23.14
CA VAL A 277 -6.38 5.80 -22.24
C VAL A 277 -5.36 5.55 -21.14
N VAL A 278 -5.84 5.38 -19.91
CA VAL A 278 -4.98 5.06 -18.76
C VAL A 278 -5.55 3.91 -17.94
N TYR A 279 -4.87 2.78 -17.86
CA TYR A 279 -5.24 1.67 -16.97
C TYR A 279 -4.00 1.06 -16.31
N GLY A 280 -4.19 0.37 -15.18
CA GLY A 280 -3.11 -0.03 -14.26
C GLY A 280 -1.94 -0.79 -14.91
N ASN A 281 -2.20 -1.65 -15.89
CA ASN A 281 -1.16 -2.47 -16.55
C ASN A 281 -0.39 -1.73 -17.66
N LEU A 282 -0.65 -0.45 -17.91
CA LEU A 282 0.18 0.33 -18.83
C LEU A 282 1.56 0.58 -18.22
N SER A 283 2.60 0.49 -19.04
CA SER A 283 3.95 0.88 -18.62
C SER A 283 3.99 2.35 -18.20
N PRO A 284 4.89 2.72 -17.26
CA PRO A 284 5.00 4.11 -16.79
C PRO A 284 5.22 5.12 -17.92
N GLU A 285 6.00 4.76 -18.94
CA GLU A 285 6.26 5.59 -20.12
C GLU A 285 4.98 5.87 -20.92
N VAL A 286 4.20 4.83 -21.22
CA VAL A 286 2.93 4.97 -21.96
C VAL A 286 1.93 5.77 -21.15
N ARG A 287 1.86 5.53 -19.83
CA ARG A 287 0.99 6.29 -18.92
C ARG A 287 1.34 7.78 -18.92
N ARG A 288 2.64 8.11 -18.88
CA ARG A 288 3.13 9.50 -18.98
C ARG A 288 2.76 10.13 -20.30
N GLU A 289 2.98 9.44 -21.41
CA GLU A 289 2.68 10.00 -22.73
C GLU A 289 1.18 10.22 -22.93
N GLU A 290 0.33 9.27 -22.55
CA GLU A 290 -1.13 9.44 -22.63
C GLU A 290 -1.63 10.58 -21.73
N ALA A 291 -1.06 10.72 -20.53
CA ALA A 291 -1.35 11.84 -19.63
C ALA A 291 -0.87 13.19 -20.21
N ARG A 292 0.32 13.22 -20.82
CA ARG A 292 0.88 14.40 -21.48
C ARG A 292 0.02 14.83 -22.66
N ARG A 293 -0.41 13.89 -23.51
CA ARG A 293 -1.35 14.15 -24.62
C ARG A 293 -2.64 14.80 -24.13
N PHE A 294 -3.19 14.34 -23.01
CA PHE A 294 -4.37 14.95 -22.40
C PHE A 294 -4.09 16.33 -21.82
N ARG A 295 -2.98 16.49 -21.09
CA ARG A 295 -2.57 17.76 -20.48
C ARG A 295 -2.33 18.86 -21.52
N GLU A 296 -1.73 18.51 -22.65
CA GLU A 296 -1.42 19.43 -23.75
C GLU A 296 -2.61 19.66 -24.70
N GLY A 297 -3.77 19.04 -24.46
CA GLY A 297 -4.94 19.16 -25.33
C GLY A 297 -4.82 18.44 -26.68
N LYS A 298 -3.85 17.54 -26.85
CA LYS A 298 -3.73 16.64 -28.02
C LYS A 298 -4.77 15.52 -28.00
N SER A 299 -5.36 15.25 -26.84
CA SER A 299 -6.54 14.39 -26.71
C SER A 299 -7.65 15.16 -26.01
N ASP A 300 -8.85 15.07 -26.57
CA ASP A 300 -10.04 15.73 -26.06
C ASP A 300 -10.61 15.05 -24.80
N ILE A 301 -10.49 13.72 -24.72
CA ILE A 301 -11.13 12.89 -23.69
C ILE A 301 -10.11 11.92 -23.09
N LEU A 302 -10.22 11.68 -21.78
CA LEU A 302 -9.48 10.64 -21.07
C LEU A 302 -10.44 9.50 -20.68
N VAL A 303 -10.10 8.26 -21.00
CA VAL A 303 -10.81 7.08 -20.48
C VAL A 303 -9.85 6.27 -19.64
N ALA A 304 -10.18 6.05 -18.37
CA ALA A 304 -9.23 5.46 -17.44
C ALA A 304 -9.83 4.53 -16.40
N THR A 305 -8.99 3.73 -15.72
CA THR A 305 -9.38 3.07 -14.47
C THR A 305 -9.13 3.96 -13.26
N ASP A 306 -9.41 3.47 -12.06
CA ASP A 306 -9.05 4.09 -10.78
C ASP A 306 -7.54 4.37 -10.64
N ALA A 307 -6.70 3.89 -11.56
CA ALA A 307 -5.29 4.22 -11.66
C ALA A 307 -4.98 5.72 -11.87
N ILE A 308 -5.96 6.54 -12.28
CA ILE A 308 -5.77 8.00 -12.38
C ILE A 308 -6.05 8.74 -11.07
N ALA A 309 -6.52 8.05 -10.03
CA ALA A 309 -6.83 8.67 -8.75
C ALA A 309 -5.59 9.26 -8.05
N MET A 310 -4.40 8.75 -8.39
CA MET A 310 -3.13 9.14 -7.81
C MET A 310 -2.03 9.17 -8.86
N GLY A 311 -1.10 10.12 -8.71
CA GLY A 311 0.17 10.15 -9.44
C GLY A 311 0.13 10.61 -10.88
N LEU A 312 -0.92 11.33 -11.30
CA LEU A 312 -0.96 12.00 -12.58
C LEU A 312 -1.58 13.39 -12.45
N ASN A 313 -0.81 14.43 -12.78
CA ASN A 313 -1.35 15.77 -12.94
C ASN A 313 -2.12 15.90 -14.27
N LEU A 314 -3.46 15.87 -14.18
CA LEU A 314 -4.40 15.86 -15.31
C LEU A 314 -5.41 17.02 -15.18
N PRO A 315 -5.52 17.92 -16.17
CA PRO A 315 -6.47 19.03 -16.14
C PRO A 315 -7.90 18.55 -16.50
N ILE A 316 -8.52 17.78 -15.61
CA ILE A 316 -9.86 17.22 -15.81
C ILE A 316 -10.92 18.27 -15.44
N LYS A 317 -11.82 18.59 -16.39
CA LYS A 317 -12.98 19.48 -16.17
C LYS A 317 -14.15 18.72 -15.57
N THR A 318 -14.48 17.56 -16.12
CA THR A 318 -15.64 16.75 -15.74
C THR A 318 -15.20 15.30 -15.53
N LEU A 319 -15.60 14.69 -14.41
CA LEU A 319 -15.33 13.28 -14.12
C LEU A 319 -16.63 12.48 -14.14
N LEU A 320 -16.68 11.42 -14.95
CA LEU A 320 -17.84 10.56 -15.10
C LEU A 320 -17.50 9.12 -14.72
N PHE A 321 -18.33 8.47 -13.92
CA PHE A 321 -18.20 7.05 -13.64
C PHE A 321 -19.05 6.25 -14.64
N SER A 322 -18.43 5.25 -15.28
CA SER A 322 -19.13 4.37 -16.23
C SER A 322 -20.08 3.38 -15.54
N LYS A 323 -19.83 3.06 -14.26
CA LYS A 323 -20.55 2.12 -13.41
C LYS A 323 -20.47 2.57 -11.96
N ASP A 324 -21.34 2.06 -11.11
CA ASP A 324 -21.41 2.29 -9.65
C ASP A 324 -20.78 1.14 -8.83
N ASN A 325 -20.28 0.10 -9.50
CA ASN A 325 -19.68 -1.07 -8.88
C ASN A 325 -18.34 -1.45 -9.53
N LYS A 326 -17.47 -2.09 -8.73
CA LYS A 326 -16.16 -2.60 -9.18
C LYS A 326 -15.85 -3.99 -8.63
N PHE A 327 -14.92 -4.69 -9.28
CA PHE A 327 -14.34 -5.94 -8.78
C PHE A 327 -13.04 -5.62 -8.04
N ASP A 328 -12.91 -6.05 -6.78
CA ASP A 328 -11.75 -5.75 -5.93
C ASP A 328 -10.71 -6.88 -5.85
N GLY A 329 -10.82 -7.89 -6.72
CA GLY A 329 -9.98 -9.10 -6.69
C GLY A 329 -10.66 -10.28 -5.99
N LEU A 330 -11.63 -10.02 -5.11
CA LEU A 330 -12.38 -11.05 -4.38
C LEU A 330 -13.85 -11.10 -4.82
N ARG A 331 -14.52 -9.95 -4.86
CA ARG A 331 -15.95 -9.85 -5.20
C ARG A 331 -16.28 -8.56 -5.94
N ARG A 332 -17.48 -8.53 -6.54
CA ARG A 332 -18.07 -7.25 -6.97
C ARG A 332 -18.68 -6.54 -5.78
N ARG A 333 -18.36 -5.26 -5.62
CA ARG A 333 -18.91 -4.39 -4.59
C ARG A 333 -19.23 -3.01 -5.16
N GLU A 334 -20.14 -2.32 -4.50
CA GLU A 334 -20.42 -0.91 -4.77
C GLU A 334 -19.23 -0.03 -4.39
N LEU A 335 -19.16 1.14 -5.04
CA LEU A 335 -18.21 2.18 -4.68
C LEU A 335 -18.59 2.77 -3.32
N LEU A 336 -17.59 2.96 -2.46
CA LEU A 336 -17.79 3.60 -1.16
C LEU A 336 -17.63 5.13 -1.32
N PRO A 337 -18.32 5.93 -0.49
CA PRO A 337 -18.19 7.39 -0.47
C PRO A 337 -16.77 7.88 -0.21
#